data_AF-A0A166KPL2-F1
#
_entry.id   AF-A0A166KPL2-F1
#
_cell.length_a   1.000
_cell.length_b   1.000
_cell.length_c   1.000
_cell.angle_alpha   90.00
_cell.angle_beta   90.00
_cell.angle_gamma   90.00
#
_symmetry.space_group_name_H-M   'P 1'
#
loop_
_entity.id
_entity.type
_entity.pdbx_description
1 polymer ?
#
loop_
_entity_poly.entity_id
_entity_poly.type
_entity_poly.pdbx_seq_one_letter_code
_entity_poly.pdbx_strand_id
1 'polypeptide(L)'
;MSTLSILALVSGTLSIFLPMGGIFIAILSSLMAMMAFRSHLTISAITFGINIINASFLTSSLAATDTQFGGAYLLLVGFHAVLLLVGIVWRLSRQGYQKSAQRIL
;
A
#
# COMPACT_ATOMS: atom_id res chain seq x y z
N MET A 1 18.13 4.47 3.69
CA MET A 1 16.86 3.74 3.46
C MET A 1 16.22 3.52 4.82
N SER A 2 14.93 3.83 5.02
CA SER A 2 14.28 3.54 6.30
C SER A 2 13.97 2.06 6.38
N THR A 3 14.30 1.43 7.51
CA THR A 3 14.03 0.02 7.77
C THR A 3 12.57 -0.33 7.54
N LEU A 4 11.66 0.60 7.87
CA LEU A 4 10.22 0.46 7.62
C LEU A 4 9.86 0.27 6.14
N SER A 5 10.50 0.98 5.21
CA SER A 5 10.23 0.84 3.77
C SER A 5 10.66 -0.52 3.23
N ILE A 6 11.78 -1.05 3.72
CA ILE A 6 12.30 -2.36 3.33
C ILE A 6 11.41 -3.45 3.91
N LEU A 7 11.06 -3.35 5.20
CA LEU A 7 10.14 -4.29 5.84
C LEU A 7 8.78 -4.30 5.16
N ALA A 8 8.26 -3.14 4.75
CA ALA A 8 7.01 -3.05 3.99
C ALA A 8 7.10 -3.79 2.65
N LEU A 9 8.21 -3.59 1.91
CA LEU A 9 8.44 -4.24 0.63
C LEU A 9 8.56 -5.76 0.77
N VAL A 10 9.40 -6.23 1.71
CA VAL A 10 9.62 -7.67 1.96
C VAL A 10 8.34 -8.33 2.45
N SER A 11 7.60 -7.68 3.34
CA SER A 11 6.30 -8.16 3.82
C SER A 11 5.28 -8.24 2.67
N GLY A 12 5.25 -7.22 1.81
CA GLY A 12 4.35 -7.19 0.64
C GLY A 12 4.65 -8.30 -0.36
N THR A 13 5.93 -8.57 -0.66
CA THR A 13 6.31 -9.69 -1.53
C THR A 13 6.06 -11.05 -0.88
N LEU A 14 6.30 -11.19 0.44
CA LEU A 14 6.04 -12.42 1.16
C LEU A 14 4.53 -12.76 1.20
N SER A 15 3.67 -11.74 1.23
CA SER A 15 2.21 -11.90 1.23
C SER A 15 1.66 -12.66 0.01
N ILE A 16 2.38 -12.65 -1.11
CA ILE A 16 2.00 -13.36 -2.34
C ILE A 16 2.01 -14.88 -2.13
N PHE A 17 2.89 -15.39 -1.27
CA PHE A 17 3.10 -16.82 -1.07
C PHE A 17 2.19 -17.43 0.00
N LEU A 18 1.39 -16.60 0.70
CA LEU A 18 0.55 -17.03 1.82
C LEU A 18 -0.93 -16.76 1.48
N PRO A 19 -1.70 -17.74 0.97
CA PRO A 19 -3.04 -17.50 0.42
C PRO A 19 -4.04 -16.89 1.40
N MET A 20 -4.05 -17.35 2.66
CA MET A 20 -4.96 -16.83 3.71
C MET A 20 -4.26 -15.88 4.68
N GLY A 21 -3.03 -16.21 5.11
CA GLY A 21 -2.26 -15.33 6.01
C GLY A 21 -1.70 -14.07 5.34
N GLY A 22 -1.55 -14.09 4.01
CA GLY A 22 -0.98 -13.01 3.22
C GLY A 22 -1.86 -11.77 3.18
N ILE A 23 -3.18 -11.88 3.30
CA ILE A 23 -4.08 -10.72 3.29
C ILE A 23 -3.76 -9.77 4.44
N PHE A 24 -3.60 -10.28 5.67
CA PHE A 24 -3.24 -9.47 6.83
C PHE A 24 -1.83 -8.87 6.70
N ILE A 25 -0.90 -9.64 6.14
CA ILE A 25 0.47 -9.20 5.89
C ILE A 25 0.49 -8.07 4.83
N ALA A 26 -0.32 -8.17 3.77
CA ALA A 26 -0.45 -7.14 2.74
C ALA A 26 -1.07 -5.85 3.28
N ILE A 27 -2.06 -5.96 4.17
CA ILE A 27 -2.66 -4.81 4.88
C ILE A 27 -1.60 -4.11 5.73
N LEU A 28 -0.88 -4.85 6.58
CA LEU A 28 0.20 -4.30 7.41
C LEU A 28 1.32 -3.70 6.56
N SER A 29 1.72 -4.38 5.49
CA SER A 29 2.69 -3.89 4.51
C SER A 29 2.28 -2.53 3.95
N SER A 30 1.02 -2.34 3.60
CA SER A 30 0.51 -1.08 3.06
C SER A 30 0.46 0.05 4.10
N LEU A 31 0.17 -0.27 5.36
CA LEU A 31 0.25 0.70 6.46
C LEU A 31 1.69 1.15 6.69
N MET A 32 2.64 0.21 6.72
CA MET A 32 4.07 0.52 6.84
C MET A 32 4.58 1.32 5.64
N ALA A 33 4.13 0.98 4.43
CA ALA A 33 4.42 1.71 3.21
C ALA A 33 3.92 3.15 3.32
N MET A 34 2.66 3.37 3.70
CA MET A 34 2.09 4.71 3.90
C MET A 34 2.93 5.56 4.86
N MET A 35 3.36 5.00 5.99
CA MET A 35 4.22 5.71 6.96
C MET A 35 5.60 6.03 6.37
N ALA A 36 6.15 5.13 5.55
CA ALA A 36 7.45 5.29 4.89
C ALA A 36 7.39 6.20 3.63
N PHE A 37 6.20 6.43 3.08
CA PHE A 37 5.95 7.24 1.87
C PHE A 37 6.52 8.65 1.98
N ARG A 38 6.62 9.17 3.21
CA ARG A 38 7.23 10.48 3.52
C ARG A 38 8.71 10.56 3.13
N SER A 39 9.46 9.47 3.33
CA SER A 39 10.92 9.45 3.20
C SER A 39 11.37 8.73 1.93
N HIS A 40 10.60 7.75 1.47
CA HIS A 40 10.98 6.87 0.35
C HIS A 40 9.79 6.59 -0.57
N LEU A 41 9.47 7.57 -1.42
CA LEU A 41 8.37 7.47 -2.39
C LEU A 41 8.47 6.21 -3.24
N THR A 42 9.61 6.00 -3.89
CA THR A 42 9.76 4.95 -4.92
C THR A 42 9.52 3.57 -4.33
N ILE A 43 10.22 3.22 -3.25
CA ILE A 43 10.08 1.91 -2.60
C ILE A 43 8.66 1.72 -2.09
N SER A 44 8.06 2.75 -1.50
CA SER A 44 6.71 2.65 -0.98
C SER A 44 5.65 2.53 -2.08
N ALA A 45 5.80 3.23 -3.20
CA ALA A 45 4.92 3.11 -4.34
C ALA A 45 5.01 1.72 -4.98
N ILE A 46 6.21 1.14 -5.04
CA ILE A 46 6.41 -0.25 -5.47
C ILE A 46 5.68 -1.20 -4.52
N THR A 47 5.80 -1.03 -3.20
CA THR A 47 5.08 -1.86 -2.22
C THR A 47 3.56 -1.79 -2.42
N PHE A 48 3.01 -0.59 -2.63
CA PHE A 48 1.59 -0.43 -2.95
C PHE A 48 1.21 -1.13 -4.26
N GLY A 49 2.01 -0.98 -5.31
CA GLY A 49 1.79 -1.65 -6.59
C GLY A 49 1.76 -3.17 -6.46
N ILE A 50 2.71 -3.74 -5.71
CA ILE A 50 2.76 -5.19 -5.45
C ILE A 50 1.49 -5.64 -4.71
N ASN A 51 1.08 -4.94 -3.66
CA ASN A 51 -0.10 -5.31 -2.87
C ASN A 51 -1.40 -5.15 -3.69
N ILE A 52 -1.50 -4.13 -4.54
CA ILE A 52 -2.65 -3.95 -5.45
C ILE A 52 -2.72 -5.08 -6.47
N ILE A 53 -1.60 -5.42 -7.13
CA ILE A 53 -1.55 -6.53 -8.10
C ILE A 53 -1.86 -7.86 -7.41
N ASN A 54 -1.33 -8.08 -6.20
CA ASN A 54 -1.59 -9.28 -5.42
C ASN A 54 -3.10 -9.39 -5.11
N ALA A 55 -3.68 -8.35 -4.53
CA ALA A 55 -5.11 -8.29 -4.26
C ALA A 55 -5.94 -8.44 -5.54
N SER A 56 -5.51 -7.85 -6.67
CA SER A 56 -6.28 -7.83 -7.92
C SER A 56 -6.30 -9.16 -8.69
N PHE A 57 -5.24 -9.96 -8.60
CA PHE A 57 -5.13 -11.20 -9.38
C PHE A 57 -5.19 -12.47 -8.53
N LEU A 58 -4.47 -12.51 -7.39
CA LEU A 58 -4.35 -13.72 -6.58
C LEU A 58 -5.58 -13.94 -5.71
N THR A 59 -6.15 -12.86 -5.14
CA THR A 59 -7.41 -12.96 -4.40
C THR A 59 -8.61 -13.13 -5.34
N SER A 60 -8.57 -12.58 -6.56
CA SER A 60 -9.62 -12.83 -7.57
C SER A 60 -9.66 -14.29 -8.02
N SER A 61 -8.51 -14.99 -8.06
CA SER A 61 -8.46 -16.44 -8.32
C SER A 61 -9.18 -17.23 -7.23
N LEU A 62 -8.98 -16.86 -5.96
CA LEU A 62 -9.70 -17.46 -4.81
C LEU A 62 -11.20 -17.16 -4.84
N ALA A 63 -11.61 -15.97 -5.29
CA ALA A 63 -13.02 -15.57 -5.38
C ALA A 63 -13.75 -16.18 -6.59
N ALA A 64 -13.03 -16.52 -7.67
CA ALA A 64 -13.62 -17.24 -8.80
C ALA A 64 -14.15 -18.63 -8.39
N THR A 65 -13.56 -19.22 -7.34
CA THR A 65 -14.04 -20.46 -6.73
C THR A 65 -15.21 -20.28 -5.76
N ASP A 66 -15.49 -19.06 -5.28
CA ASP A 66 -16.57 -18.80 -4.32
C ASP A 66 -17.15 -17.38 -4.46
N THR A 67 -18.33 -17.30 -5.08
CA THR A 67 -19.04 -16.05 -5.42
C THR A 67 -19.35 -15.14 -4.22
N GLN A 68 -19.35 -15.65 -2.98
CA GLN A 68 -19.58 -14.83 -1.80
C GLN A 68 -18.43 -13.86 -1.51
N PHE A 69 -17.22 -14.11 -2.05
CA PHE A 69 -16.03 -13.30 -1.80
C PHE A 69 -15.80 -12.18 -2.83
N GLY A 70 -16.63 -12.08 -3.88
CA GLY A 70 -16.44 -11.08 -4.95
C GLY A 70 -16.47 -9.62 -4.46
N GLY A 71 -17.29 -9.30 -3.45
CA GLY A 71 -17.35 -7.96 -2.85
C GLY A 71 -16.14 -7.64 -1.95
N ALA A 72 -15.61 -8.64 -1.24
CA ALA A 72 -14.44 -8.48 -0.37
C ALA A 72 -13.17 -8.14 -1.15
N TYR A 73 -13.07 -8.62 -2.39
CA TYR A 73 -11.98 -8.32 -3.32
C TYR A 73 -11.89 -6.84 -3.68
N LEU A 74 -13.00 -6.22 -4.11
CA LEU A 74 -13.02 -4.81 -4.49
C LEU A 74 -12.68 -3.91 -3.30
N LEU A 75 -13.12 -4.30 -2.10
CA LEU A 75 -12.75 -3.62 -0.86
C LEU A 75 -11.26 -3.72 -0.57
N LEU A 76 -10.62 -4.88 -0.78
CA LEU A 76 -9.19 -5.06 -0.53
C LEU A 76 -8.32 -4.27 -1.53
N VAL A 77 -8.62 -4.36 -2.82
CA VAL A 77 -7.95 -3.57 -3.86
C VAL A 77 -8.16 -2.07 -3.60
N GLY A 78 -9.40 -1.68 -3.31
CA GLY A 78 -9.77 -0.32 -2.96
C GLY A 78 -9.02 0.18 -1.73
N PHE A 79 -8.88 -0.63 -0.69
CA PHE A 79 -8.14 -0.30 0.52
C PHE A 79 -6.68 0.09 0.21
N HIS A 80 -5.97 -0.72 -0.58
CA HIS A 80 -4.59 -0.42 -0.97
C HIS A 80 -4.49 0.85 -1.83
N ALA A 81 -5.42 1.02 -2.78
CA ALA A 81 -5.47 2.20 -3.64
C ALA A 81 -5.78 3.50 -2.86
N VAL A 82 -6.73 3.45 -1.92
CA VAL A 82 -7.08 4.58 -1.05
C VAL A 82 -5.89 4.95 -0.16
N LEU A 83 -5.21 3.98 0.44
CA LEU A 83 -4.01 4.25 1.24
C LEU A 83 -2.90 4.91 0.41
N LEU A 84 -2.71 4.47 -0.84
CA LEU A 84 -1.76 5.11 -1.76
C LEU A 84 -2.17 6.57 -2.03
N LEU A 85 -3.44 6.83 -2.29
CA LEU A 85 -3.96 8.18 -2.54
C LEU A 85 -3.78 9.07 -1.31
N VAL A 86 -4.10 8.56 -0.11
CA VAL A 86 -3.86 9.25 1.17
C VAL A 86 -2.37 9.57 1.34
N GLY A 87 -1.47 8.63 1.04
CA GLY A 87 -0.03 8.85 1.10
C GLY A 87 0.44 9.96 0.14
N ILE A 88 -0.13 10.03 -1.07
CA ILE A 88 0.15 11.09 -2.05
C ILE A 88 -0.32 12.45 -1.53
N VAL A 89 -1.59 12.54 -1.10
CA VAL A 89 -2.17 13.79 -0.58
C VAL A 89 -1.43 14.30 0.64
N TRP A 90 -1.08 13.40 1.57
CA TRP A 90 -0.25 13.74 2.73
C TRP A 90 1.07 14.36 2.29
N ARG A 91 1.79 13.71 1.36
CA ARG A 91 3.09 14.21 0.92
C ARG A 91 2.99 15.58 0.26
N LEU A 92 2.01 15.77 -0.61
CA LEU A 92 1.78 17.02 -1.32
C LEU A 92 1.43 18.17 -0.36
N SER A 93 0.52 17.94 0.59
CA SER A 93 0.12 18.96 1.58
C SER A 93 1.30 19.46 2.41
N ARG A 94 2.22 18.58 2.83
CA ARG A 94 3.44 18.98 3.55
C ARG A 94 4.44 19.75 2.68
N GLN A 95 4.60 19.38 1.42
CA GLN A 95 5.48 20.12 0.51
C GLN A 95 4.99 21.55 0.28
N GLY A 96 3.66 21.74 0.15
CA GLY A 96 3.05 23.06 0.06
C GLY A 96 3.29 23.92 1.31
N TYR A 97 3.17 23.32 2.50
CA TYR A 97 3.44 23.99 3.77
C TYR A 97 4.91 24.47 3.87
N GLN A 98 5.87 23.60 3.56
CA GLN A 98 7.31 23.92 3.64
C GLN A 98 7.71 25.05 2.68
N LYS A 99 7.21 25.02 1.43
CA LYS A 99 7.47 26.08 0.45
C LYS A 99 6.89 27.43 0.88
N SER A 100 5.76 27.44 1.57
CA SER A 100 5.12 28.67 2.05
C SER A 100 5.90 29.27 3.23
N ALA A 101 6.33 28.44 4.18
CA ALA A 101 7.16 28.88 5.31
C ALA A 101 8.50 29.49 4.85
N GLN A 102 9.11 28.96 3.79
CA GLN A 102 10.39 29.42 3.26
C GLN A 102 10.30 30.73 2.46
N ARG A 103 9.09 31.19 2.08
CA ARG A 103 8.88 32.47 1.38
C ARG A 103 8.68 33.66 2.34
N ILE A 104 8.46 33.39 3.62
CA ILE A 104 8.14 34.41 4.64
C ILE A 104 9.40 34.76 5.46
N LEU A 105 10.47 33.95 5.36
CA LEU A 105 11.81 34.20 5.89
C LEU A 105 12.70 34.81 4.81
#